data_AF-A0A9D9D9C9-F1
#
_entry.id   AF-A0A9D9D9C9-F1
#
_cell.length_a   1.000
_cell.length_b   1.000
_cell.length_c   1.000
_cell.angle_alpha   90.00
_cell.angle_beta   90.00
_cell.angle_gamma   90.00
#
_symmetry.space_group_name_H-M   'P 1'
#
loop_
_entity.id
_entity.type
_entity.pdbx_description
1 polymer ?
#
loop_
_entity_poly.entity_id
_entity_poly.type
_entity_poly.pdbx_seq_one_letter_code
_entity_poly.pdbx_strand_id
1 'polypeptide(L)'
;MSEGNEFISIFNTLLPIKKVLEDPSGSNIFVILFISGIIGFSFWVFVSFGLRQYRPCSKGIEDAKASVDQYSKGTLTTNFEELNQEMSSNPLIGNLWSEYDKTLVKIKRDDGTEDVFSTIEASYFFNEANILESRINLKFYNAVPGILTGLGILGTFVGLT
;
A
#
# COMPACT_ATOMS: atom_id res chain seq x y z
N MET A 1 -0.40 36.98 -22.56
CA MET A 1 -1.80 36.75 -22.12
C MET A 1 -2.69 36.12 -23.21
N SER A 2 -2.17 35.78 -24.40
CA SER A 2 -2.95 35.23 -25.53
C SER A 2 -3.02 33.69 -25.55
N GLU A 3 -1.92 33.00 -25.21
CA GLU A 3 -1.81 31.53 -25.35
C GLU A 3 -2.72 30.73 -24.40
N GLY A 4 -3.02 31.27 -23.22
CA GLY A 4 -3.90 30.61 -22.24
C GLY A 4 -5.36 30.49 -22.72
N ASN A 5 -5.85 31.45 -23.49
CA ASN A 5 -7.22 31.42 -24.02
C ASN A 5 -7.36 30.45 -25.19
N GLU A 6 -6.30 30.28 -25.98
CA GLU A 6 -6.26 29.35 -27.12
C GLU A 6 -6.24 27.90 -26.63
N PHE A 7 -5.45 27.59 -25.59
CA PHE A 7 -5.44 26.27 -24.97
C PHE A 7 -6.80 25.92 -24.35
N ILE A 8 -7.44 26.87 -23.66
CA ILE A 8 -8.80 26.70 -23.11
C ILE A 8 -9.84 26.49 -24.22
N SER A 9 -9.71 27.18 -25.35
CA SER A 9 -10.60 27.01 -26.50
C SER A 9 -10.42 25.64 -27.17
N ILE A 10 -9.18 25.20 -27.39
CA ILE A 10 -8.86 23.88 -27.94
C ILE A 10 -9.35 22.78 -27.01
N PHE A 11 -9.14 22.92 -25.70
CA PHE A 11 -9.61 21.98 -24.68
C PHE A 11 -11.13 21.88 -24.63
N ASN A 12 -11.85 23.01 -24.67
CA ASN A 12 -13.32 23.02 -24.71
C ASN A 12 -13.89 22.45 -26.02
N THR A 13 -13.10 22.46 -27.10
CA THR A 13 -13.48 21.89 -28.40
C THR A 13 -13.23 20.38 -28.45
N LEU A 14 -12.11 19.92 -27.87
CA LEU A 14 -11.73 18.49 -27.79
C LEU A 14 -12.53 17.71 -26.74
N LEU A 15 -12.84 18.36 -25.62
CA LEU A 15 -13.64 17.80 -24.54
C LEU A 15 -14.89 18.66 -24.39
N PRO A 16 -16.02 18.29 -25.03
CA PRO A 16 -17.27 19.03 -24.94
C PRO A 16 -17.93 18.88 -23.56
N ILE A 17 -17.17 18.63 -22.49
CA ILE A 17 -17.65 18.46 -21.11
C ILE A 17 -18.54 19.64 -20.73
N LYS A 18 -18.13 20.86 -21.09
CA LYS A 18 -18.91 22.07 -20.81
C LYS A 18 -20.26 22.08 -21.55
N LYS A 19 -20.26 21.67 -22.82
CA LYS A 19 -21.45 21.60 -23.68
C LYS A 19 -22.41 20.47 -23.26
N VAL A 20 -21.86 19.35 -22.79
CA VAL A 20 -22.58 18.21 -22.21
C VAL A 20 -23.21 18.59 -20.87
N LEU A 21 -22.54 19.42 -20.05
CA LEU A 21 -23.08 19.94 -18.79
C LEU A 21 -24.19 20.99 -18.97
N GLU A 22 -24.12 21.79 -20.03
CA GLU A 22 -24.99 22.96 -20.24
C GLU A 22 -26.29 22.61 -21.00
N ASP A 23 -26.32 21.49 -21.74
CA ASP A 23 -27.51 21.01 -22.46
C ASP A 23 -27.84 19.54 -22.09
N PRO A 24 -28.62 19.30 -21.03
CA PRO A 24 -28.96 17.97 -20.54
C PRO A 24 -30.05 17.32 -21.43
N SER A 25 -29.69 17.03 -22.67
CA SER A 25 -30.43 16.07 -23.49
C SER A 25 -30.25 14.66 -22.92
N GLY A 26 -31.22 13.77 -23.12
CA GLY A 26 -31.27 12.45 -22.45
C GLY A 26 -30.02 11.58 -22.60
N SER A 27 -29.23 11.79 -23.66
CA SER A 27 -27.94 11.11 -23.90
C SER A 27 -26.79 11.65 -23.02
N ASN A 28 -26.76 12.96 -22.75
CA ASN A 28 -25.71 13.62 -21.95
C ASN A 28 -25.81 13.27 -20.45
N ILE A 29 -27.02 13.03 -19.95
CA ILE A 29 -27.27 12.65 -18.56
C ILE A 29 -26.59 11.31 -18.22
N PHE A 30 -26.63 10.34 -19.13
CA PHE A 30 -25.97 9.05 -18.94
C PHE A 30 -24.44 9.20 -18.79
N VAL A 31 -23.83 10.02 -19.65
CA VAL A 31 -22.37 10.27 -19.61
C VAL A 31 -21.95 10.97 -18.32
N ILE A 32 -22.73 11.96 -17.86
CA ILE A 32 -22.46 12.67 -16.59
C ILE A 32 -22.57 11.72 -15.38
N LEU A 33 -23.58 10.84 -15.35
CA LEU A 33 -23.74 9.85 -14.29
C LEU A 33 -22.61 8.82 -14.30
N PHE A 34 -22.16 8.39 -15.49
CA PHE A 34 -21.07 7.44 -15.63
C PHE A 34 -19.73 8.03 -15.16
N ILE A 35 -19.41 9.27 -15.56
CA ILE A 35 -18.18 9.96 -15.15
C ILE A 35 -18.20 10.25 -13.64
N SER A 36 -19.32 10.74 -13.10
CA SER A 36 -19.44 11.00 -11.66
C SER A 36 -19.36 9.72 -10.83
N GLY A 37 -19.90 8.60 -11.34
CA GLY A 37 -19.72 7.26 -10.77
C GLY A 37 -18.26 6.81 -10.73
N ILE A 38 -17.51 6.99 -11.82
CA ILE A 38 -16.07 6.66 -11.87
C ILE A 38 -15.26 7.52 -10.90
N ILE A 39 -15.53 8.83 -10.84
CA ILE A 39 -14.83 9.75 -9.93
C ILE A 39 -15.15 9.38 -8.47
N GLY A 40 -16.42 9.14 -8.15
CA GLY A 40 -16.85 8.73 -6.81
C GLY A 40 -16.24 7.39 -6.39
N PHE A 41 -16.22 6.41 -7.30
CA PHE A 41 -15.58 5.12 -7.05
C PHE A 41 -14.07 5.26 -6.86
N SER A 42 -13.40 6.07 -7.68
CA SER A 42 -11.96 6.34 -7.54
C SER A 42 -11.63 7.03 -6.23
N PHE A 43 -12.44 8.00 -5.81
CA PHE A 43 -12.29 8.68 -4.52
C PHE A 43 -12.54 7.72 -3.36
N TRP A 44 -13.54 6.85 -3.46
CA TRP A 44 -13.83 5.82 -2.46
C TRP A 44 -12.70 4.79 -2.35
N VAL A 45 -12.15 4.32 -3.46
CA VAL A 45 -10.96 3.45 -3.49
C VAL A 45 -9.75 4.17 -2.88
N PHE A 46 -9.52 5.44 -3.19
CA PHE A 46 -8.42 6.23 -2.64
C PHE A 46 -8.54 6.39 -1.11
N VAL A 47 -9.72 6.77 -0.62
CA VAL A 47 -9.98 6.94 0.82
C VAL A 47 -9.90 5.60 1.55
N SER A 48 -10.48 4.53 0.98
CA SER A 48 -10.40 3.20 1.58
C SER A 48 -8.97 2.66 1.59
N PHE A 49 -8.18 2.85 0.54
CA PHE A 49 -6.77 2.47 0.49
C PHE A 49 -5.95 3.22 1.55
N GLY A 50 -6.13 4.55 1.64
CA GLY A 50 -5.45 5.39 2.64
C GLY A 50 -5.83 5.05 4.09
N LEU A 51 -7.10 4.73 4.37
CA LEU A 51 -7.52 4.40 5.73
C LEU A 51 -7.22 2.95 6.12
N ARG A 52 -7.30 2.01 5.18
CA ARG A 52 -7.27 0.57 5.45
C ARG A 52 -5.89 -0.05 5.28
N GLN A 53 -5.03 0.52 4.44
CA GLN A 53 -3.71 -0.05 4.13
C GLN A 53 -2.57 0.77 4.73
N TYR A 54 -2.64 2.11 4.71
CA TYR A 54 -1.56 2.97 5.21
C TYR A 54 -1.46 3.00 6.75
N ARG A 55 -2.59 3.23 7.45
CA ARG A 55 -2.62 3.34 8.93
C ARG A 55 -2.11 2.10 9.69
N PRO A 56 -2.52 0.87 9.35
CA PRO A 56 -2.00 -0.31 10.04
C PRO A 56 -0.57 -0.68 9.62
N CYS A 57 -0.07 -0.11 8.52
CA CYS A 57 1.33 -0.27 8.11
C CYS A 57 2.25 0.55 9.02
N SER A 58 1.91 1.84 9.21
CA SER A 58 2.68 2.72 10.09
C SER A 58 2.61 2.27 11.55
N LYS A 59 1.42 1.88 12.04
CA LYS A 59 1.26 1.35 13.40
C LYS A 59 2.05 0.06 13.61
N GLY A 60 2.02 -0.89 12.66
CA GLY A 60 2.76 -2.14 12.79
C GLY A 60 4.28 -1.93 12.88
N ILE A 61 4.83 -0.91 12.20
CA ILE A 61 6.24 -0.53 12.29
C ILE A 61 6.54 0.18 13.62
N GLU A 62 5.62 1.05 14.08
CA GLU A 62 5.76 1.77 15.34
C GLU A 62 5.69 0.83 16.56
N ASP A 63 4.76 -0.13 16.53
CA ASP A 63 4.62 -1.20 17.53
C ASP A 63 5.90 -2.05 17.56
N ALA A 64 6.41 -2.48 16.40
CA ALA A 64 7.65 -3.25 16.30
C ALA A 64 8.86 -2.51 16.87
N LYS A 65 8.96 -1.22 16.59
CA LYS A 65 10.02 -0.36 17.12
C LYS A 65 9.90 -0.23 18.64
N ALA A 66 8.68 -0.08 19.16
CA ALA A 66 8.42 0.02 20.59
C ALA A 66 8.82 -1.26 21.32
N SER A 67 8.44 -2.44 20.80
CA SER A 67 8.84 -3.73 21.38
C SER A 67 10.36 -3.88 21.37
N VAL A 68 11.04 -3.60 20.25
CA VAL A 68 12.51 -3.69 20.18
C VAL A 68 13.18 -2.72 21.18
N ASP A 69 12.72 -1.48 21.29
CA ASP A 69 13.32 -0.48 22.22
C ASP A 69 13.07 -0.84 23.69
N GLN A 70 11.92 -1.45 24.00
CA GLN A 70 11.58 -1.93 25.34
C GLN A 70 12.54 -3.04 25.81
N TYR A 71 12.86 -4.01 24.96
CA TYR A 71 13.70 -5.15 25.32
C TYR A 71 15.20 -4.88 25.12
N SER A 72 15.59 -3.94 24.24
CA SER A 72 17.00 -3.64 23.90
C SER A 72 17.85 -3.09 25.05
N LYS A 73 17.25 -2.53 26.12
CA LYS A 73 18.00 -1.86 27.21
C LYS A 73 18.43 -2.78 28.37
N GLY A 74 18.61 -4.08 28.11
CA GLY A 74 19.24 -5.00 29.06
C GLY A 74 18.42 -6.22 29.47
N THR A 75 17.24 -6.44 28.87
CA THR A 75 16.34 -7.57 29.21
C THR A 75 16.23 -8.61 28.07
N LEU A 76 16.85 -8.35 26.91
CA LEU A 76 16.81 -9.23 25.74
C LEU A 76 17.20 -10.68 26.08
N THR A 77 18.20 -10.89 26.92
CA THR A 77 18.70 -12.23 27.27
C THR A 77 17.75 -13.06 28.14
N THR A 78 16.80 -12.42 28.82
CA THR A 78 15.84 -13.10 29.72
C THR A 78 14.45 -13.23 29.09
N ASN A 79 14.05 -12.25 28.26
CA ASN A 79 12.70 -12.16 27.73
C ASN A 79 12.64 -12.31 26.19
N PHE A 80 13.68 -12.88 25.57
CA PHE A 80 13.73 -13.07 24.12
C PHE A 80 12.51 -13.83 23.58
N GLU A 81 12.01 -14.82 24.32
CA GLU A 81 10.87 -15.62 23.88
C GLU A 81 9.56 -14.81 23.81
N GLU A 82 9.37 -13.87 24.75
CA GLU A 82 8.23 -12.94 24.72
C GLU A 82 8.31 -12.02 23.50
N LEU A 83 9.49 -11.46 23.22
CA LEU A 83 9.75 -10.66 22.03
C LEU A 83 9.49 -11.48 20.76
N ASN A 84 9.97 -12.73 20.71
CA ASN A 84 9.79 -13.62 19.57
C ASN A 84 8.30 -13.86 19.28
N GLN A 85 7.51 -14.08 20.34
CA GLN A 85 6.07 -14.28 20.23
C GLN A 85 5.35 -13.01 19.76
N GLU A 86 5.68 -11.85 20.33
CA GLU A 86 5.09 -10.56 19.95
C GLU A 86 5.37 -10.22 18.49
N MET A 87 6.63 -10.35 18.07
CA MET A 87 7.06 -10.04 16.70
C MET A 87 6.49 -11.04 15.68
N SER A 88 6.42 -12.33 16.02
CA SER A 88 5.79 -13.36 15.18
C SER A 88 4.27 -13.16 15.04
N SER A 89 3.62 -12.63 16.06
CA SER A 89 2.18 -12.34 16.04
C SER A 89 1.82 -11.08 15.25
N ASN A 90 2.80 -10.22 14.95
CA ASN A 90 2.57 -8.97 14.26
C ASN A 90 2.22 -9.23 12.78
N PRO A 91 1.03 -8.78 12.30
CA PRO A 91 0.55 -9.09 10.95
C PRO A 91 1.34 -8.42 9.83
N LEU A 92 2.30 -7.53 10.13
CA LEU A 92 3.12 -6.84 9.13
C LEU A 92 4.49 -7.50 8.98
N ILE A 93 5.15 -7.73 10.11
CA ILE A 93 6.53 -8.21 10.17
C ILE A 93 6.63 -9.69 10.53
N GLY A 94 5.57 -10.36 10.98
CA GLY A 94 5.68 -11.72 11.52
C GLY A 94 6.34 -12.71 10.56
N ASN A 95 6.03 -12.62 9.27
CA ASN A 95 6.70 -13.42 8.24
C ASN A 95 8.19 -13.06 8.08
N LEU A 96 8.53 -11.77 8.08
CA LEU A 96 9.92 -11.30 8.00
C LEU A 96 10.72 -11.66 9.25
N TRP A 97 10.07 -11.57 10.41
CA TRP A 97 10.62 -11.95 11.70
C TRP A 97 10.89 -13.45 11.76
N SER A 98 9.99 -14.30 11.25
CA SER A 98 10.22 -15.74 11.19
C SER A 98 11.43 -16.11 10.32
N GLU A 99 11.69 -15.38 9.23
CA GLU A 99 12.91 -15.59 8.43
C GLU A 99 14.16 -15.08 9.15
N TYR A 100 14.06 -13.94 9.85
CA TYR A 100 15.16 -13.40 10.65
C TYR A 100 15.50 -14.31 11.84
N ASP A 101 14.51 -14.87 12.55
CA ASP A 101 14.68 -15.75 13.71
C ASP A 101 15.52 -16.99 13.37
N LYS A 102 15.40 -17.52 12.14
CA LYS A 102 16.24 -18.63 11.65
C LYS A 102 17.74 -18.30 11.60
N THR A 103 18.08 -17.02 11.54
CA THR A 103 19.47 -16.54 11.51
C THR A 103 20.04 -16.27 12.90
N LEU A 104 19.19 -16.33 13.93
CA LEU A 104 19.55 -16.09 15.31
C LEU A 104 20.20 -17.32 15.93
N VAL A 105 21.31 -17.09 16.62
CA VAL A 105 22.09 -18.08 17.35
C VAL A 105 22.00 -17.75 18.82
N LYS A 106 21.44 -18.70 19.59
CA LYS A 106 21.29 -18.60 21.04
C LYS A 106 22.46 -19.31 21.72
N ILE A 107 23.19 -18.61 22.57
CA ILE A 107 24.33 -19.14 23.33
C ILE A 107 23.99 -19.05 24.82
N LYS A 108 23.91 -20.21 25.48
CA LYS A 108 23.73 -20.29 26.93
C LYS A 108 25.06 -20.03 27.63
N ARG A 109 25.08 -19.10 28.57
CA ARG A 109 26.21 -18.88 29.49
C ARG A 109 26.07 -19.71 30.76
N ASP A 110 27.20 -19.88 31.44
CA ASP A 110 27.31 -20.60 32.71
C ASP A 110 26.50 -19.96 33.86
N ASP A 111 26.16 -18.67 33.74
CA ASP A 111 25.31 -17.93 34.68
C ASP A 111 23.80 -18.17 34.46
N GLY A 112 23.42 -18.99 33.47
CA GLY A 112 22.05 -19.30 33.11
C GLY A 112 21.40 -18.26 32.18
N THR A 113 22.13 -17.24 31.73
CA THR A 113 21.63 -16.26 30.74
C THR A 113 21.80 -16.77 29.30
N GLU A 114 20.90 -16.36 28.40
CA GLU A 114 21.00 -16.66 26.97
C GLU A 114 21.37 -15.41 26.18
N ASP A 115 22.55 -15.41 25.56
CA ASP A 115 22.89 -14.39 24.57
C ASP A 115 22.31 -14.77 23.21
N VAL A 116 21.74 -13.80 22.51
CA VAL A 116 21.21 -13.99 21.16
C VAL A 116 22.00 -13.14 20.17
N PHE A 117 22.59 -13.79 19.17
CA PHE A 117 23.37 -13.16 18.11
C PHE A 117 22.71 -13.41 16.77
N SER A 118 22.83 -12.46 15.84
CA SER A 118 22.41 -12.68 14.46
C SER A 118 23.60 -12.97 13.56
N THR A 119 23.45 -13.95 12.67
CA THR A 119 24.45 -14.27 11.64
C THR A 119 24.34 -13.38 10.41
N ILE A 120 23.20 -12.69 10.24
CA ILE A 120 22.91 -11.77 9.14
C ILE A 120 22.39 -10.46 9.70
N GLU A 121 22.68 -9.34 9.04
CA GLU A 121 22.14 -8.06 9.46
C GLU A 121 20.61 -8.03 9.37
N ALA A 122 19.96 -7.45 10.38
CA ALA A 122 18.51 -7.27 10.40
C ALA A 122 18.01 -6.43 9.21
N SER A 123 18.81 -5.47 8.73
CA SER A 123 18.53 -4.63 7.56
C SER A 123 18.25 -5.43 6.28
N TYR A 124 18.80 -6.63 6.16
CA TYR A 124 18.56 -7.53 5.03
C TYR A 124 17.10 -8.00 4.98
N PHE A 125 16.50 -8.27 6.14
CA PHE A 125 15.12 -8.74 6.26
C PHE A 125 14.13 -7.58 6.33
N PHE A 126 14.41 -6.58 7.17
CA PHE A 126 13.54 -5.44 7.45
C PHE A 126 13.90 -4.23 6.59
N ASN A 127 13.72 -4.35 5.29
CA ASN A 127 13.85 -3.23 4.34
C ASN A 127 12.51 -2.85 3.72
N GLU A 128 12.47 -1.68 3.08
CA GLU A 128 11.25 -1.11 2.49
C GLU A 128 10.58 -2.06 1.50
N ALA A 129 11.34 -2.70 0.61
CA ALA A 129 10.81 -3.61 -0.39
C ALA A 129 10.15 -4.83 0.25
N ASN A 130 10.84 -5.49 1.18
CA ASN A 130 10.35 -6.68 1.87
C ASN A 130 9.12 -6.39 2.74
N ILE A 131 9.09 -5.23 3.41
CA ILE A 131 7.94 -4.80 4.24
C ILE A 131 6.73 -4.45 3.38
N LEU A 132 6.92 -3.78 2.24
CA LEU A 132 5.85 -3.47 1.30
C LEU A 132 5.27 -4.74 0.68
N GLU A 133 6.12 -5.67 0.24
CA GLU A 133 5.69 -6.94 -0.36
C GLU A 133 4.90 -7.83 0.61
N SER A 134 5.19 -7.77 1.93
CA SER A 134 4.46 -8.57 2.92
C SER A 134 2.98 -8.20 3.07
N ARG A 135 2.60 -6.96 2.69
CA ARG A 135 1.25 -6.41 2.87
C ARG A 135 0.57 -5.94 1.61
N ILE A 136 1.34 -5.63 0.57
CA ILE A 136 0.85 -5.07 -0.68
C ILE A 136 1.34 -5.94 -1.82
N ASN A 137 0.41 -6.52 -2.59
CA ASN A 137 0.75 -7.22 -3.81
C ASN A 137 1.13 -6.20 -4.89
N LEU A 138 2.39 -5.74 -4.85
CA LEU A 138 2.91 -4.74 -5.79
C LEU A 138 2.71 -5.16 -7.26
N LYS A 139 2.78 -6.46 -7.57
CA LYS A 139 2.51 -6.99 -8.92
C LYS A 139 1.08 -6.72 -9.38
N PHE A 140 0.10 -6.88 -8.49
CA PHE A 140 -1.29 -6.56 -8.80
C PHE A 140 -1.47 -5.06 -9.07
N TYR A 141 -0.96 -4.19 -8.19
CA TYR A 141 -1.07 -2.74 -8.38
C TYR A 141 -0.35 -2.24 -9.64
N ASN A 142 0.79 -2.83 -9.97
CA ASN A 142 1.51 -2.56 -11.21
C ASN A 142 0.73 -3.03 -12.46
N ALA A 143 -0.16 -4.03 -12.32
CA ALA A 143 -1.00 -4.52 -13.42
C ALA A 143 -2.30 -3.71 -13.61
N VAL A 144 -2.74 -2.95 -12.59
CA VAL A 144 -4.00 -2.17 -12.64
C VAL A 144 -4.08 -1.23 -13.85
N PRO A 145 -3.06 -0.42 -14.19
CA PRO A 145 -3.14 0.46 -15.37
C PRO A 145 -3.39 -0.31 -16.68
N GLY A 146 -2.79 -1.49 -16.82
CA GLY A 146 -3.00 -2.36 -17.98
C GLY A 146 -4.42 -2.92 -18.04
N ILE A 147 -4.95 -3.38 -16.90
CA ILE A 147 -6.33 -3.86 -16.79
C ILE A 147 -7.32 -2.75 -17.18
N LEU A 148 -7.12 -1.53 -16.66
CA LEU A 148 -7.99 -0.38 -16.97
C LEU A 148 -7.94 0.00 -18.46
N THR A 149 -6.74 -0.05 -19.06
CA THR A 149 -6.57 0.19 -20.50
C THR A 149 -7.33 -0.84 -21.32
N GLY A 150 -7.20 -2.12 -20.98
CA GLY A 150 -7.95 -3.22 -21.62
C GLY A 150 -9.46 -3.06 -21.45
N LEU A 151 -9.92 -2.67 -20.26
CA LEU A 151 -11.33 -2.41 -19.98
C LEU A 151 -11.87 -1.24 -20.82
N GLY A 152 -11.09 -0.16 -20.96
CA GLY A 152 -11.45 0.99 -21.79
C GLY A 152 -11.64 0.62 -23.26
N ILE A 153 -10.71 -0.16 -23.82
CA ILE A 153 -10.82 -0.67 -25.20
C ILE A 153 -12.07 -1.55 -25.35
N LEU A 154 -12.31 -2.49 -24.43
CA LEU A 154 -13.51 -3.33 -24.46
C LEU A 154 -14.80 -2.50 -24.42
N GLY A 155 -14.84 -1.44 -23.60
CA GLY A 155 -15.97 -0.51 -23.54
C GLY A 155 -16.26 0.17 -24.88
N THR A 156 -15.22 0.51 -25.66
CA THR A 156 -15.43 1.10 -27.00
C THR A 156 -16.09 0.13 -27.97
N PHE A 157 -15.77 -1.16 -27.93
CA PHE A 157 -16.43 -2.16 -28.78
C PHE A 157 -17.88 -2.37 -28.39
N VAL A 158 -18.17 -2.42 -27.08
CA VAL A 158 -19.55 -2.56 -26.58
C VAL A 158 -20.40 -1.35 -26.97
N GLY A 159 -19.85 -0.13 -26.94
CA GLY A 159 -20.56 1.09 -27.33
C GLY A 159 -20.84 1.23 -28.83
N LEU A 160 -20.21 0.40 -29.68
CA LEU A 160 -20.44 0.35 -31.12
C LEU A 160 -21.50 -0.70 -31.52
N THR A 161 -22.02 -1.49 -30.57
CA THR A 161 -23.05 -2.50 -30.78
C THR A 161 -24.42 -1.97 -30.36
#